data_AF-A0A961Z1Q0-F1
#
_entry.id   AF-A0A961Z1Q0-F1
#
_cell.length_a   1.000
_cell.length_b   1.000
_cell.length_c   1.000
_cell.angle_alpha   90.00
_cell.angle_beta   90.00
_cell.angle_gamma   90.00
#
_symmetry.space_group_name_H-M   'P 1'
#
loop_
_entity.id
_entity.type
_entity.pdbx_description
1 polymer ?
#
loop_
_entity_poly.entity_id
_entity_poly.type
_entity_poly.pdbx_seq_one_letter_code
_entity_poly.pdbx_strand_id
1 'polypeptide(L)'
;MSKTPTKSYYPSRRALILTWAVLMALTIGTMLAGRVTTVTTLGPGLLAVLFLVTWAKAGLILRQYLNLRTVPAAADVMMFLIALMLVVVTSLYMLAR
;
A
#
# COMPACT_ATOMS: atom_id res chain seq x y z
N MET A 1 -23.35 31.16 2.39
CA MET A 1 -22.56 29.92 2.59
C MET A 1 -21.23 30.09 1.87
N SER A 2 -20.23 30.71 2.51
CA SER A 2 -18.94 31.01 1.88
C SER A 2 -18.09 29.74 1.81
N LYS A 3 -17.76 29.29 0.60
CA LYS A 3 -16.77 28.23 0.37
C LYS A 3 -15.40 28.81 0.72
N THR A 4 -14.89 28.48 1.91
CA THR A 4 -13.52 28.78 2.30
C THR A 4 -12.56 28.13 1.29
N PRO A 5 -11.57 28.87 0.75
CA PRO A 5 -10.59 28.30 -0.15
C PRO A 5 -9.72 27.30 0.63
N THR A 6 -9.93 26.01 0.37
CA THR A 6 -9.06 24.96 0.87
C THR A 6 -7.68 25.15 0.22
N LYS A 7 -6.66 25.50 1.01
CA LYS A 7 -5.28 25.51 0.54
C LYS A 7 -4.94 24.10 0.05
N SER A 8 -4.89 23.90 -1.26
CA SER A 8 -4.45 22.65 -1.87
C SER A 8 -2.99 22.40 -1.48
N TYR A 9 -2.79 21.54 -0.48
CA TYR A 9 -1.48 21.17 0.03
C TYR A 9 -0.85 20.16 -0.93
N TYR A 10 -0.24 20.63 -2.02
CA TYR A 10 0.41 19.73 -2.97
C TYR A 10 1.71 19.16 -2.38
N PRO A 11 1.91 17.83 -2.40
CA PRO A 11 3.15 17.23 -1.94
C PRO A 11 4.35 17.73 -2.75
N SER A 12 5.45 18.02 -2.07
CA SER A 12 6.66 18.53 -2.73
C SER A 12 7.25 17.47 -3.67
N ARG A 13 7.86 17.90 -4.78
CA ARG A 13 8.52 16.98 -5.73
C ARG A 13 9.53 16.05 -5.03
N ARG A 14 10.24 16.57 -4.01
CA ARG A 14 11.18 15.78 -3.18
C ARG A 14 10.46 14.67 -2.42
N ALA A 15 9.30 14.95 -1.83
CA ALA A 15 8.51 13.93 -1.12
C ALA A 15 7.97 12.85 -2.07
N LEU A 16 7.56 13.22 -3.28
CA LEU A 16 7.13 12.27 -4.30
C LEU A 16 8.29 11.36 -4.74
N ILE A 17 9.46 11.92 -5.01
CA ILE A 17 10.67 11.16 -5.42
C ILE A 17 11.12 10.20 -4.29
N LEU A 18 11.11 10.65 -3.04
CA LEU A 18 11.44 9.78 -1.90
C LEU A 18 10.42 8.66 -1.74
N THR A 19 9.12 8.96 -1.87
CA THR A 19 8.07 7.94 -1.79
C THR A 19 8.23 6.93 -2.92
N TRP A 20 8.52 7.40 -4.13
CA TRP A 20 8.80 6.55 -5.28
C TRP A 20 9.97 5.58 -5.00
N ALA A 21 11.09 6.11 -4.49
CA ALA A 21 12.27 5.31 -4.20
C ALA A 21 11.97 4.23 -3.14
N VAL A 22 11.19 4.57 -2.10
CA VAL A 22 10.72 3.62 -1.09
C VAL A 22 9.82 2.55 -1.70
N LEU A 23 8.88 2.92 -2.57
CA LEU A 23 7.99 1.97 -3.26
C LEU A 23 8.78 1.01 -4.17
N MET A 24 9.79 1.52 -4.88
CA MET A 24 10.69 0.72 -5.69
C MET A 24 11.50 -0.26 -4.82
N ALA A 25 12.10 0.22 -3.74
CA ALA A 25 12.86 -0.62 -2.81
C ALA A 25 12.00 -1.74 -2.21
N LEU A 26 10.77 -1.44 -1.77
CA LEU A 26 9.82 -2.43 -1.28
C LEU A 26 9.42 -3.44 -2.38
N THR A 27 9.36 -3.01 -3.65
CA THR A 27 9.02 -3.90 -4.78
C THR A 27 10.15 -4.86 -5.10
N ILE A 28 11.38 -4.36 -5.17
CA ILE A 28 12.57 -5.20 -5.34
C ILE A 28 12.69 -6.18 -4.18
N GLY A 29 12.50 -5.71 -2.94
CA GLY A 29 12.50 -6.55 -1.75
C GLY A 29 11.49 -7.70 -1.83
N THR A 30 10.26 -7.43 -2.29
CA THR A 30 9.24 -8.48 -2.46
C THR A 30 9.58 -9.46 -3.59
N MET A 31 10.23 -9.03 -4.67
CA MET A 31 10.67 -9.92 -5.73
C MET A 31 11.79 -10.87 -5.25
N LEU A 32 12.75 -10.35 -4.48
CA LEU A 32 13.83 -11.15 -3.91
C LEU A 32 13.31 -12.12 -2.86
N ALA A 33 12.47 -11.66 -1.93
CA ALA A 33 11.92 -12.48 -0.86
C ALA A 33 10.90 -13.51 -1.35
N GLY A 34 10.12 -13.15 -2.38
CA GLY A 34 9.07 -14.00 -2.95
C GLY A 34 9.57 -15.23 -3.71
N ARG A 35 10.89 -15.33 -3.99
CA ARG A 35 11.49 -16.38 -4.83
C ARG A 35 10.61 -16.68 -6.06
N VAL A 36 10.30 -15.65 -6.84
CA VAL A 36 9.34 -15.67 -7.97
C VAL A 36 9.65 -16.77 -9.00
N THR A 37 10.86 -17.33 -8.97
CA THR A 37 11.37 -18.35 -9.88
C THR A 37 11.20 -19.80 -9.39
N THR A 38 10.68 -20.05 -8.18
CA THR A 38 10.52 -21.41 -7.63
C THR A 38 9.07 -21.71 -7.26
N VAL A 39 8.57 -22.90 -7.63
CA VAL A 39 7.18 -23.40 -7.39
C VAL A 39 6.92 -23.74 -5.91
N THR A 40 7.72 -23.22 -4.99
CA THR A 40 7.52 -23.42 -3.55
C THR A 40 6.35 -22.57 -3.05
N THR A 41 5.42 -23.21 -2.33
CA THR A 41 4.29 -22.53 -1.68
C THR A 41 4.79 -21.46 -0.72
N LEU A 42 4.15 -20.29 -0.72
CA LEU A 42 4.48 -19.19 0.19
C LEU A 42 4.20 -19.65 1.63
N GLY A 43 5.23 -19.66 2.46
CA GLY A 43 5.07 -19.90 3.90
C GLY A 43 4.22 -18.81 4.55
N PRO A 44 3.50 -19.10 5.64
CA PRO A 44 2.66 -18.12 6.34
C PRO A 44 3.44 -16.88 6.80
N GLY A 45 4.71 -17.03 7.17
CA GLY A 45 5.58 -15.89 7.49
C GLY A 45 5.81 -14.94 6.31
N LEU A 46 6.09 -15.49 5.12
CA LEU A 46 6.32 -14.69 3.92
C LEU A 46 5.03 -14.03 3.42
N LEU A 47 3.90 -14.72 3.59
CA LEU A 47 2.58 -14.16 3.30
C LEU A 47 2.24 -12.98 4.21
N ALA A 48 2.54 -13.06 5.51
CA ALA A 48 2.38 -11.95 6.43
C ALA A 48 3.28 -10.75 6.06
N VAL A 49 4.51 -11.00 5.62
CA VAL A 49 5.40 -9.95 5.11
C VAL A 49 4.80 -9.29 3.85
N LEU A 50 4.30 -10.08 2.90
CA LEU A 50 3.66 -9.55 1.70
C LEU A 50 2.41 -8.73 2.02
N PHE A 51 1.60 -9.17 2.98
CA PHE A 51 0.46 -8.43 3.48
C PHE A 51 0.89 -7.05 4.02
N LEU A 52 1.86 -7.02 4.92
CA LEU A 52 2.35 -5.78 5.55
C LEU A 52 2.99 -4.84 4.52
N VAL A 53 3.80 -5.36 3.60
CA VAL A 53 4.42 -4.55 2.55
C VAL A 53 3.37 -3.96 1.62
N THR A 54 2.38 -4.75 1.21
CA THR A 54 1.31 -4.28 0.31
C THR A 54 0.44 -3.21 0.99
N TRP A 55 0.11 -3.44 2.26
CA TRP A 55 -0.55 -2.44 3.09
C TRP A 55 0.25 -1.15 3.17
N ALA A 56 1.54 -1.22 3.51
CA ALA A 56 2.40 -0.04 3.61
C ALA A 56 2.50 0.72 2.29
N LYS A 57 2.65 0.02 1.15
CA LYS A 57 2.65 0.63 -0.19
C LYS A 57 1.36 1.37 -0.47
N ALA A 58 0.21 0.76 -0.20
CA ALA A 58 -1.10 1.38 -0.39
C ALA A 58 -1.23 2.67 0.43
N GLY A 59 -0.83 2.64 1.70
CA GLY A 59 -0.86 3.82 2.57
C GLY A 59 0.02 4.96 2.06
N LEU A 60 1.22 4.65 1.55
CA LEU A 60 2.11 5.63 0.94
C LEU A 60 1.50 6.24 -0.33
N ILE A 61 0.92 5.43 -1.21
CA ILE A 61 0.27 5.89 -2.44
C ILE A 61 -0.93 6.79 -2.13
N LEU A 62 -1.83 6.36 -1.24
CA LEU A 62 -3.01 7.13 -0.85
C LEU A 62 -2.62 8.49 -0.24
N ARG A 63 -1.60 8.52 0.63
CA ARG A 63 -1.20 9.73 1.36
C ARG A 63 -0.31 10.68 0.55
N GLN A 64 0.56 10.17 -0.31
CA GLN A 64 1.58 10.99 -0.99
C GLN A 64 1.27 11.21 -2.47
N TYR A 65 0.70 10.21 -3.16
CA TYR A 65 0.40 10.34 -4.59
C TYR A 65 -1.02 10.84 -4.84
N LEU A 66 -2.01 10.27 -4.14
CA LEU A 66 -3.40 10.70 -4.22
C LEU A 66 -3.71 11.91 -3.34
N ASN A 67 -2.76 12.32 -2.50
CA ASN A 67 -2.88 13.45 -1.58
C ASN A 67 -4.17 13.41 -0.73
N LEU A 68 -4.64 12.21 -0.36
CA LEU A 68 -5.84 12.04 0.47
C LEU A 68 -5.66 12.54 1.91
N ARG A 69 -4.47 13.07 2.25
CA ARG A 69 -4.23 13.83 3.49
C ARG A 69 -5.21 15.01 3.65
N THR A 70 -5.70 15.56 2.54
CA THR A 70 -6.66 16.67 2.57
C THR A 70 -8.09 16.22 2.92
N VAL A 71 -8.38 14.91 2.82
CA VAL A 71 -9.69 14.33 3.14
C VAL A 71 -9.48 13.04 3.96
N PRO A 72 -9.21 13.15 5.28
CA PRO A 72 -8.81 12.01 6.11
C PRO A 72 -9.87 10.89 6.15
N ALA A 73 -11.16 11.23 6.15
CA ALA A 73 -12.23 10.25 6.11
C ALA A 73 -12.18 9.35 4.86
N ALA A 74 -11.86 9.91 3.69
CA ALA A 74 -11.74 9.13 2.46
C ALA A 74 -10.46 8.26 2.47
N ALA A 75 -9.38 8.77 3.07
CA ALA A 75 -8.14 8.02 3.26
C ALA A 75 -8.36 6.79 4.14
N ASP A 76 -9.06 6.95 5.27
CA ASP A 76 -9.32 5.87 6.22
C ASP A 76 -10.25 4.80 5.63
N VAL A 77 -11.30 5.21 4.92
CA VAL A 77 -12.20 4.29 4.21
C VAL A 77 -11.45 3.51 3.13
N MET A 78 -10.63 4.17 2.30
CA MET A 78 -9.84 3.47 1.29
C MET A 78 -8.83 2.52 1.91
N MET A 79 -8.18 2.92 2.99
CA MET A 79 -7.24 2.06 3.70
C MET A 79 -7.94 0.82 4.27
N PHE A 80 -9.14 0.98 4.83
CA PHE A 80 -9.98 -0.12 5.29
C PHE A 80 -10.44 -1.05 4.17
N LEU A 81 -10.81 -0.52 2.99
CA LEU A 81 -11.18 -1.37 1.87
C LEU A 81 -10.00 -2.19 1.35
N ILE A 82 -8.81 -1.58 1.30
CA ILE A 82 -7.57 -2.29 0.93
C ILE A 82 -7.23 -3.34 1.98
N ALA A 83 -7.41 -3.03 3.27
CA ALA A 83 -7.28 -3.98 4.37
C ALA A 83 -8.12 -5.23 4.14
N LEU A 84 -9.41 -5.00 3.91
CA LEU A 84 -10.40 -6.03 3.73
C LEU A 84 -10.06 -6.88 2.51
N MET A 85 -9.71 -6.23 1.39
CA MET A 85 -9.30 -6.93 0.17
C MET A 85 -8.07 -7.81 0.40
N LEU A 86 -7.05 -7.30 1.10
CA LEU A 86 -5.86 -8.07 1.42
C LEU A 86 -6.19 -9.28 2.29
N VAL A 87 -7.03 -9.10 3.32
CA VAL A 87 -7.48 -10.21 4.17
C VAL A 87 -8.18 -11.27 3.33
N VAL A 88 -9.13 -10.89 2.48
CA VAL A 88 -9.85 -11.82 1.59
C VAL A 88 -8.86 -12.58 0.69
N VAL A 89 -7.96 -11.89 0.00
CA VAL A 89 -6.97 -12.52 -0.88
C VAL A 89 -6.07 -13.49 -0.12
N THR A 90 -5.57 -13.10 1.05
CA THR A 90 -4.71 -13.97 1.87
C THR A 90 -5.45 -15.18 2.43
N SER A 91 -6.70 -15.01 2.83
CA SER A 91 -7.54 -16.11 3.33
C SER A 91 -7.88 -17.09 2.23
N LEU A 92 -8.24 -16.59 1.03
CA LEU A 92 -8.48 -17.43 -0.14
C LEU A 92 -7.22 -18.22 -0.52
N TYR A 93 -6.05 -17.59 -0.49
CA TYR A 93 -4.78 -18.29 -0.73
C TYR A 93 -4.53 -19.41 0.30
N MET A 94 -4.83 -19.16 1.59
CA MET A 94 -4.68 -20.18 2.64
C MET A 94 -5.66 -21.33 2.50
N LEU A 95 -6.88 -21.08 1.99
CA LEU A 95 -7.88 -22.12 1.74
C LEU A 95 -7.58 -22.94 0.47
N ALA A 96 -6.95 -22.33 -0.53
CA ALA A 96 -6.61 -22.99 -1.79
C ALA A 96 -5.31 -23.81 -1.73
N ARG A 97 -4.57 -23.71 -0.61
CA ARG A 97 -3.34 -24.45 -0.34
C ARG A 97 -3.66 -25.79 0.33
#